data_AF-A0A2M8Q6U9-F1
#
_entry.id   AF-A0A2M8Q6U9-F1
#
_cell.length_a   1.000
_cell.length_b   1.000
_cell.length_c   1.000
_cell.angle_alpha   90.00
_cell.angle_beta   90.00
_cell.angle_gamma   90.00
#
_symmetry.space_group_name_H-M   'P 1'
#
loop_
_entity.id
_entity.type
_entity.pdbx_description
1 polymer ?
#
loop_
_entity_poly.entity_id
_entity_poly.type
_entity_poly.pdbx_seq_one_letter_code
_entity_poly.pdbx_strand_id
1 'polypeptide(L)'
;PVRRRMTVIHRAGKGGLGTAYVAGMRRALEEGADFIVQMDADFSHSPRYIPQMLGVMLATGADVVIGSRYVPGGTLDERWEWSRRLLSWWANLYSRAILGLRIRDMTAGFKMWRRTALEAIDLEAIRSNGYS
;
A
#
# COMPACT_ATOMS: atom_id res chain seq x y z
N PRO A 1 -5.01 14.33 26.51
CA PRO A 1 -4.29 15.02 25.42
C PRO A 1 -4.99 14.81 24.07
N VAL A 2 -5.39 15.89 23.39
CA VAL A 2 -5.96 15.82 22.03
C VAL A 2 -4.85 15.40 21.08
N ARG A 3 -4.88 14.14 20.59
CA ARG A 3 -3.93 13.70 19.56
C ARG A 3 -4.17 14.53 18.29
N ARG A 4 -3.10 15.09 17.74
CA ARG A 4 -3.15 15.79 16.45
C ARG A 4 -3.66 14.80 15.40
N ARG A 5 -4.79 15.11 14.75
CA ARG A 5 -5.48 14.19 13.82
C ARG A 5 -4.94 14.25 12.38
N MET A 6 -4.10 15.24 12.08
CA MET A 6 -3.51 15.43 10.76
C MET A 6 -2.13 16.08 10.88
N THR A 7 -1.18 15.49 10.16
CA THR A 7 0.19 15.99 10.01
C THR A 7 0.51 15.99 8.52
N VAL A 8 1.21 17.03 8.05
CA VAL A 8 1.64 17.16 6.66
C VAL A 8 3.16 17.20 6.63
N ILE A 9 3.76 16.44 5.71
CA ILE A 9 5.20 16.41 5.47
C ILE A 9 5.48 17.13 4.16
N HIS A 10 6.11 18.30 4.23
CA HIS A 10 6.59 19.02 3.04
C HIS A 10 8.02 18.56 2.73
N ARG A 11 8.25 18.10 1.50
CA ARG A 11 9.58 17.64 1.06
C ARG A 11 10.17 18.63 0.06
N ALA A 12 11.48 18.82 0.10
CA ALA A 12 12.18 19.65 -0.87
C ALA A 12 12.24 18.94 -2.24
N GLY A 13 11.40 19.36 -3.19
CA GLY A 13 11.44 18.90 -4.58
C GLY A 13 10.69 17.59 -4.89
N LYS A 14 10.69 17.22 -6.17
CA LYS A 14 10.03 16.00 -6.68
C LYS A 14 10.93 14.78 -6.50
N GLY A 15 10.78 14.07 -5.37
CA GLY A 15 11.51 12.83 -5.08
C GLY A 15 10.86 11.54 -5.61
N GLY A 16 9.72 11.63 -6.31
CA GLY A 16 8.90 10.48 -6.71
C GLY A 16 7.96 9.95 -5.61
N LEU A 17 7.09 9.01 -6.00
CA LEU A 17 6.04 8.44 -5.14
C LEU A 17 6.61 7.51 -4.06
N GLY A 18 7.55 6.63 -4.41
CA GLY A 18 8.12 5.66 -3.47
C GLY A 18 8.79 6.34 -2.28
N THR A 19 9.55 7.40 -2.51
CA THR A 19 10.18 8.19 -1.44
C THR A 19 9.15 8.94 -0.59
N ALA A 20 7.96 9.24 -1.13
CA ALA A 20 6.89 9.91 -0.39
C ALA A 20 6.24 8.93 0.60
N TYR A 21 6.03 7.69 0.17
CA TYR A 21 5.59 6.63 1.05
C TYR A 21 6.62 6.33 2.15
N VAL A 22 7.93 6.26 1.82
CA VAL A 22 8.98 6.07 2.82
C VAL A 22 8.94 7.17 3.89
N ALA A 23 8.84 8.44 3.48
CA ALA A 23 8.74 9.56 4.42
C ALA A 23 7.51 9.45 5.34
N GLY A 24 6.34 9.09 4.79
CA GLY A 24 5.12 8.88 5.56
C GLY A 24 5.19 7.69 6.52
N MET A 25 5.73 6.56 6.07
CA MET A 25 5.92 5.35 6.89
C MET A 25 6.87 5.60 8.06
N ARG A 26 8.01 6.26 7.82
CA ARG A 26 8.95 6.65 8.89
C ARG A 26 8.27 7.54 9.92
N ARG A 27 7.55 8.56 9.46
CA ARG A 27 6.83 9.46 10.36
C ARG A 27 5.80 8.71 11.23
N ALA A 28 5.05 7.77 10.64
CA ALA A 28 4.10 6.96 11.39
C ALA A 28 4.79 6.07 12.44
N LEU A 29 5.95 5.49 12.10
CA LEU A 29 6.76 4.72 13.04
C LEU A 29 7.30 5.59 14.19
N GLU A 30 7.82 6.78 13.89
CA GLU A 30 8.29 7.75 14.89
C GLU A 30 7.17 8.22 15.84
N GLU A 31 5.93 8.33 15.34
CA GLU A 31 4.75 8.70 16.13
C GLU A 31 4.17 7.53 16.95
N GLY A 32 4.78 6.35 16.91
CA GLY A 32 4.33 5.21 17.73
C GLY A 32 3.15 4.43 17.13
N ALA A 33 2.90 4.50 15.82
CA ALA A 33 1.83 3.73 15.19
C ALA A 33 2.12 2.22 15.19
N ASP A 34 1.16 1.39 15.60
CA ASP A 34 1.25 -0.08 15.52
C ASP A 34 0.82 -0.63 14.16
N PHE A 35 -0.12 0.08 13.51
CA PHE A 35 -0.70 -0.27 12.23
C PHE A 35 -0.63 0.94 11.29
N ILE A 36 -0.07 0.76 10.11
CA ILE A 36 0.16 1.82 9.14
C ILE A 36 -0.63 1.50 7.87
N VAL A 37 -1.50 2.42 7.45
CA VAL A 37 -2.25 2.28 6.19
C VAL A 37 -1.64 3.18 5.12
N GLN A 38 -1.38 2.59 3.97
CA GLN A 38 -0.95 3.25 2.75
C GLN A 38 -2.13 3.30 1.78
N MET A 39 -2.49 4.48 1.28
CA MET A 39 -3.53 4.66 0.27
C MET A 39 -3.35 5.95 -0.52
N ASP A 40 -4.01 6.03 -1.67
CA ASP A 40 -4.06 7.22 -2.53
C ASP A 40 -5.21 8.15 -2.11
N ALA A 41 -5.04 9.45 -2.37
CA ALA A 41 -5.98 10.49 -1.98
C ALA A 41 -7.03 10.84 -3.07
N ASP A 42 -7.06 10.08 -4.17
CA ASP A 42 -7.94 10.31 -5.34
C ASP A 42 -9.28 9.55 -5.26
N PHE A 43 -9.62 9.01 -4.09
CA PHE A 43 -10.80 8.18 -3.82
C PHE A 43 -10.84 6.83 -4.55
N SER A 44 -9.77 6.42 -5.24
CA SER A 44 -9.65 5.06 -5.78
C SER A 44 -9.62 3.99 -4.68
N HIS A 45 -9.19 4.38 -3.48
CA HIS A 45 -9.13 3.53 -2.29
C HIS A 45 -10.15 3.99 -1.26
N SER A 46 -11.20 3.20 -1.02
CA SER A 46 -12.23 3.55 -0.06
C SER A 46 -11.79 3.28 1.40
N PRO A 47 -11.74 4.29 2.29
CA PRO A 47 -11.40 4.10 3.69
C PRO A 47 -12.34 3.15 4.45
N ARG A 48 -13.54 2.87 3.91
CA ARG A 48 -14.50 1.92 4.49
C ARG A 48 -13.92 0.51 4.69
N TYR A 49 -12.88 0.16 3.94
CA TYR A 49 -12.23 -1.15 4.03
C TYR A 49 -11.18 -1.22 5.15
N ILE A 50 -10.74 -0.09 5.72
CA ILE A 50 -9.72 -0.08 6.78
C ILE A 50 -10.12 -0.97 7.97
N PRO A 51 -11.35 -0.92 8.52
CA PRO A 51 -11.76 -1.80 9.61
C PRO A 51 -11.68 -3.28 9.24
N GLN A 52 -12.05 -3.64 8.01
CA GLN A 52 -11.95 -5.02 7.52
C GLN A 52 -10.47 -5.46 7.41
N MET A 53 -9.59 -4.60 6.89
CA MET A 53 -8.16 -4.89 6.79
C MET A 53 -7.54 -5.13 8.17
N LEU A 54 -7.89 -4.29 9.15
CA LEU A 54 -7.45 -4.45 10.54
C LEU A 54 -7.98 -5.75 11.13
N GLY A 55 -9.27 -6.05 10.92
CA GLY A 55 -9.88 -7.30 11.39
C GLY A 55 -9.16 -8.54 10.83
N VAL A 56 -8.85 -8.56 9.53
CA VAL A 56 -8.08 -9.65 8.91
C VAL A 56 -6.68 -9.74 9.50
N MET A 57 -5.99 -8.62 9.68
CA MET A 57 -4.66 -8.57 10.27
C MET A 57 -4.63 -9.15 11.69
N LEU A 58 -5.61 -8.77 12.52
CA LEU A 58 -5.72 -9.26 13.90
C LEU A 58 -6.11 -10.73 13.96
N ALA A 59 -7.04 -11.18 13.12
CA ALA A 59 -7.53 -12.56 13.12
C ALA A 59 -6.49 -13.57 12.60
N THR A 60 -5.65 -13.15 11.65
CA THR A 60 -4.67 -14.03 11.00
C THR A 60 -3.26 -13.90 11.58
N GLY A 61 -3.00 -12.84 12.35
CA GLY A 61 -1.65 -12.49 12.76
C GLY A 61 -0.77 -12.00 11.59
N ALA A 62 -1.34 -11.68 10.43
CA ALA A 62 -0.58 -11.23 9.27
C ALA A 62 0.24 -9.97 9.56
N ASP A 63 1.39 -9.86 8.91
CA ASP A 63 2.26 -8.69 8.95
C ASP A 63 1.84 -7.62 7.92
N VAL A 64 1.23 -8.05 6.82
CA VAL A 64 0.77 -7.18 5.72
C VAL A 64 -0.57 -7.65 5.19
N VAL A 65 -1.50 -6.72 5.00
CA VAL A 65 -2.80 -6.96 4.34
C VAL A 65 -2.90 -6.05 3.11
N ILE A 66 -3.28 -6.63 1.97
CA ILE A 66 -3.39 -5.93 0.68
C ILE A 66 -4.86 -5.80 0.30
N GLY A 67 -5.31 -4.58 0.00
CA GLY A 67 -6.59 -4.31 -0.64
C GLY A 67 -6.53 -4.73 -2.11
N SER A 68 -6.92 -5.97 -2.40
CA SER A 68 -6.73 -6.60 -3.70
C SER A 68 -7.95 -6.47 -4.61
N ARG A 69 -7.73 -6.06 -5.87
CA ARG A 69 -8.74 -6.01 -6.93
C ARG A 69 -8.97 -7.36 -7.60
N TYR A 70 -8.09 -8.33 -7.36
CA TYR A 70 -8.04 -9.62 -8.06
C TYR A 70 -8.37 -10.82 -7.15
N VAL A 71 -9.06 -10.61 -6.04
CA VAL A 71 -9.59 -11.65 -5.14
C VAL A 71 -11.12 -11.67 -5.17
N PRO A 72 -11.79 -12.75 -4.73
CA PRO A 72 -13.26 -12.75 -4.63
C PRO A 72 -13.78 -11.54 -3.84
N GLY A 73 -14.76 -10.82 -4.40
CA GLY A 73 -15.28 -9.58 -3.84
C GLY A 73 -14.47 -8.31 -4.17
N GLY A 74 -13.29 -8.44 -4.79
CA GLY A 74 -12.53 -7.33 -5.34
C GLY A 74 -13.04 -6.91 -6.71
N THR A 75 -13.01 -5.61 -6.98
CA THR A 75 -13.43 -5.03 -8.26
C THR A 75 -12.38 -4.07 -8.81
N LEU A 76 -12.26 -4.03 -10.13
CA LEU A 76 -11.57 -2.97 -10.85
C LEU A 76 -12.54 -1.82 -11.08
N ASP A 77 -12.01 -0.60 -11.24
CA ASP A 77 -12.81 0.55 -11.63
C ASP A 77 -13.47 0.28 -13.01
N GLU A 78 -14.78 0.47 -13.09
CA GLU A 78 -15.59 0.23 -14.27
C GLU A 78 -15.18 1.11 -15.46
N ARG A 79 -14.55 2.25 -15.19
CA ARG A 79 -14.08 3.20 -16.21
C ARG A 79 -12.77 2.79 -16.86
N TRP A 80 -12.11 1.73 -16.38
CA TRP A 80 -10.85 1.28 -16.97
C TRP A 80 -11.08 0.66 -18.34
N GLU A 81 -10.36 1.20 -19.33
CA GLU A 81 -10.27 0.56 -20.65
C GLU A 81 -9.81 -0.89 -20.55
N TRP A 82 -10.29 -1.72 -21.48
CA TRP A 82 -9.95 -3.13 -21.55
C TRP A 82 -8.43 -3.37 -21.66
N SER A 83 -7.73 -2.49 -22.38
CA SER A 83 -6.27 -2.44 -22.51
C SER A 83 -5.59 -2.30 -21.14
N ARG A 84 -6.04 -1.35 -20.32
CA ARG A 84 -5.54 -1.11 -18.96
C ARG A 84 -5.80 -2.30 -18.03
N ARG A 85 -6.98 -2.92 -18.14
CA ARG A 85 -7.33 -4.12 -17.37
C ARG A 85 -6.42 -5.30 -17.70
N LEU A 86 -6.18 -5.53 -19.00
CA LEU A 86 -5.30 -6.57 -19.50
C LEU A 86 -3.84 -6.35 -19.07
N LEU A 87 -3.34 -5.11 -19.21
CA LEU A 87 -1.99 -4.74 -18.76
C LEU A 87 -1.81 -4.98 -17.26
N SER A 88 -2.75 -4.53 -16.44
CA SER A 88 -2.68 -4.72 -14.99
C SER A 88 -2.74 -6.21 -14.59
N TRP A 89 -3.56 -7.00 -15.29
CA TRP A 89 -3.60 -8.45 -15.07
C TRP A 89 -2.28 -9.13 -15.45
N TRP A 90 -1.71 -8.79 -16.61
CA TRP A 90 -0.42 -9.31 -17.06
C TRP A 90 0.73 -8.93 -16.14
N ALA A 91 0.79 -7.67 -15.67
CA ALA A 91 1.80 -7.22 -14.73
C ALA A 91 1.77 -8.06 -13.44
N ASN A 92 0.57 -8.38 -12.95
CA ASN A 92 0.40 -9.26 -11.79
C ASN A 92 0.83 -10.70 -12.10
N LEU A 93 0.42 -11.27 -13.23
CA LEU A 93 0.81 -12.64 -13.61
C LEU A 93 2.33 -12.78 -13.77
N TYR A 94 2.94 -11.83 -14.49
CA TYR A 94 4.38 -11.78 -14.73
C TYR A 94 5.17 -11.68 -13.42
N SER A 95 4.80 -10.73 -12.55
CA SER A 95 5.49 -10.53 -11.26
C SER A 95 5.39 -11.76 -10.36
N ARG A 96 4.23 -12.42 -10.33
CA ARG A 96 4.02 -13.65 -9.55
C ARG A 96 4.85 -14.82 -10.08
N ALA A 97 4.94 -14.96 -11.39
CA ALA A 97 5.69 -16.04 -12.02
C ALA A 97 7.18 -15.92 -11.73
N ILE A 98 7.75 -14.72 -11.86
CA ILE A 98 9.19 -14.49 -11.65
C ILE A 98 9.57 -14.57 -10.17
N LEU A 99 8.74 -14.03 -9.28
CA LEU A 99 9.06 -13.95 -7.85
C LEU A 99 8.57 -15.18 -7.07
N GLY A 100 7.88 -16.13 -7.71
CA GLY A 100 7.30 -17.30 -7.04
C GLY A 100 6.21 -16.96 -6.02
N LEU A 101 5.58 -15.78 -6.14
CA LEU A 101 4.65 -15.26 -5.15
C LEU A 101 3.20 -15.69 -5.40
N ARG A 102 2.50 -16.03 -4.32
CA ARG A 102 1.07 -16.37 -4.35
C ARG A 102 0.14 -15.16 -4.24
N ILE A 103 0.69 -13.95 -4.11
CA ILE A 103 -0.05 -12.68 -3.97
C ILE A 103 -0.73 -12.34 -5.30
N ARG A 104 -2.05 -12.11 -5.29
CA ARG A 104 -2.84 -11.89 -6.53
C ARG A 104 -2.81 -10.44 -7.04
N ASP A 105 -2.54 -9.46 -6.18
CA ASP A 105 -2.48 -8.04 -6.54
C ASP A 105 -1.19 -7.42 -5.99
N MET A 106 -0.11 -7.59 -6.75
CA MET A 106 1.21 -7.03 -6.47
C MET A 106 1.31 -5.54 -6.79
N THR A 107 0.40 -5.02 -7.62
CA THR A 107 0.39 -3.61 -8.05
C THR A 107 -0.53 -2.72 -7.24
N ALA A 108 -1.23 -3.26 -6.22
CA ALA A 108 -2.09 -2.48 -5.34
C ALA A 108 -1.28 -1.50 -4.49
N GLY A 109 -1.71 -0.22 -4.48
CA GLY A 109 -1.19 0.82 -3.58
C GLY A 109 -1.87 0.82 -2.20
N PHE A 110 -2.98 0.10 -2.05
CA PHE A 110 -3.74 0.05 -0.79
C PHE A 110 -3.30 -1.11 0.09
N LYS A 111 -2.55 -0.78 1.15
CA LYS A 111 -1.94 -1.77 2.05
C LYS A 111 -2.05 -1.34 3.51
N MET A 112 -2.19 -2.32 4.38
CA MET A 112 -2.01 -2.15 5.82
C MET A 112 -0.79 -2.95 6.25
N TRP A 113 0.06 -2.31 7.02
CA TRP A 113 1.31 -2.85 7.53
C TRP A 113 1.26 -2.89 9.05
N ARG A 114 1.72 -4.00 9.62
CA ARG A 114 2.12 -4.05 11.03
C ARG A 114 3.44 -3.31 11.17
N ARG A 115 3.63 -2.60 12.28
CA ARG A 115 4.89 -1.92 12.64
C ARG A 115 6.11 -2.82 12.41
N THR A 116 6.09 -4.02 12.96
CA THR A 116 7.20 -4.99 12.90
C THR A 116 7.59 -5.34 11.47
N ALA A 117 6.62 -5.37 10.56
CA ALA A 117 6.86 -5.63 9.14
C ALA A 117 7.64 -4.51 8.47
N LEU A 118 7.33 -3.24 8.80
CA LEU A 118 8.05 -2.09 8.26
C LEU A 118 9.43 -1.92 8.91
N GLU A 119 9.57 -2.19 10.21
CA GLU A 119 10.84 -2.14 10.93
C GLU A 119 11.83 -3.21 10.44
N ALA A 120 11.33 -4.34 9.94
CA ALA A 120 12.15 -5.38 9.32
C ALA A 120 12.66 -5.01 7.91
N ILE A 121 12.17 -3.92 7.31
CA ILE A 121 12.58 -3.47 5.97
C ILE A 121 13.54 -2.28 6.12
N ASP A 122 14.69 -2.35 5.45
CA ASP A 122 15.56 -1.20 5.30
C ASP A 122 14.93 -0.18 4.34
N LEU A 123 14.12 0.72 4.90
CA LEU A 123 13.44 1.78 4.15
C LEU A 123 14.42 2.79 3.51
N GLU A 124 15.67 2.90 4.01
CA GLU A 124 16.68 3.82 3.46
C GLU A 124 17.36 3.24 2.22
N ALA A 125 17.47 1.91 2.14
CA ALA A 125 17.98 1.23 0.96
C ALA A 125 16.99 1.23 -0.21
N ILE A 126 15.71 1.57 0.01
CA ILE A 126 14.70 1.62 -1.04
C ILE A 126 15.01 2.73 -2.04
N ARG A 127 15.54 2.33 -3.20
CA ARG A 127 15.68 3.19 -4.37
C ARG A 127 14.45 3.03 -5.25
N SER A 128 13.65 4.09 -5.34
CA SER A 128 12.52 4.15 -6.26
C SER A 128 12.83 5.11 -7.40
N ASN A 129 13.17 4.56 -8.56
CA ASN A 129 13.40 5.31 -9.80
C ASN A 129 12.10 5.48 -10.62
N GLY A 130 10.93 5.41 -9.98
CA GLY A 130 9.64 5.37 -10.68
C GLY A 130 9.26 6.68 -11.37
N TYR A 131 8.68 6.57 -12.57
CA TYR A 131 8.11 7.66 -13.37
C TYR A 131 7.12 8.51 -12.57
N SER A 132 7.22 9.83 -12.74
CA SER A 132 6.19 10.83 -12.41
C SER A 132 5.39 11.17 -13.66
#